data_AF-A0A7C4TQR0-F1
#
_entry.id   AF-A0A7C4TQR0-F1
#
_cell.length_a   1.000
_cell.length_b   1.000
_cell.length_c   1.000
_cell.angle_alpha   90.00
_cell.angle_beta   90.00
_cell.angle_gamma   90.00
#
_symmetry.space_group_name_H-M   'P 1'
#
loop_
_entity.id
_entity.type
_entity.pdbx_description
1 polymer ?
#
loop_
_entity_poly.entity_id
_entity_poly.type
_entity_poly.pdbx_seq_one_letter_code
_entity_poly.pdbx_strand_id
1 'polypeptide(L)' 'MKEVKVSEVESIVSRVGAGMNRKLIEASNAVVSGVGEVIISSGLVEDPLNNALNGNGTVVRG' A
#
# COMPACT_ATOMS: atom_id res chain seq x y z
N MET A 1 -7.58 -5.31 4.32
CA MET A 1 -6.24 -5.83 3.98
C MET A 1 -5.25 -5.00 4.78
N LYS A 2 -4.48 -5.59 5.69
CA LYS A 2 -3.57 -4.82 6.56
C LYS A 2 -2.16 -4.75 5.99
N GLU A 3 -1.69 -5.84 5.40
CA GLU A 3 -0.33 -5.95 4.86
C GLU A 3 -0.33 -6.72 3.54
N VAL A 4 0.58 -6.34 2.65
CA VAL A 4 0.82 -6.92 1.33
C VAL A 4 2.32 -7.08 1.14
N LYS A 5 2.77 -8.30 0.89
CA LYS A 5 4.16 -8.50 0.47
C LYS A 5 4.31 -8.11 -0.99
N VAL A 6 5.46 -7.55 -1.35
CA VAL A 6 5.82 -7.25 -2.75
C VAL A 6 5.58 -8.47 -3.67
N SER A 7 5.90 -9.68 -3.21
CA SER A 7 5.69 -10.92 -3.96
C SER A 7 4.22 -11.27 -4.25
N GLU A 8 3.28 -10.71 -3.49
CA GLU A 8 1.84 -11.01 -3.60
C GLU A 8 1.12 -10.02 -4.51
N VAL A 9 1.74 -8.86 -4.80
CA VAL A 9 1.10 -7.71 -5.46
C VAL A 9 0.46 -8.10 -6.80
N GLU A 10 1.18 -8.81 -7.66
CA GLU A 10 0.68 -9.29 -8.96
C GLU A 10 -0.64 -10.07 -8.81
N SER A 11 -0.71 -10.97 -7.83
CA SER A 11 -1.90 -11.80 -7.59
C SER A 11 -3.10 -11.00 -7.08
N ILE A 12 -2.85 -9.92 -6.34
CA ILE A 12 -3.88 -9.07 -5.71
C ILE A 12 -4.40 -8.01 -6.68
N VAL A 13 -3.51 -7.44 -7.50
CA VAL A 13 -3.83 -6.39 -8.49
C VAL A 13 -4.95 -6.85 -9.43
N SER A 14 -5.01 -8.14 -9.77
CA SER A 14 -6.06 -8.73 -10.59
C SER A 14 -7.46 -8.76 -9.93
N ARG A 15 -7.54 -8.54 -8.62
CA ARG A 15 -8.76 -8.67 -7.80
C ARG A 15 -9.25 -7.36 -7.20
N VAL A 16 -8.51 -6.26 -7.39
CA VAL A 16 -8.87 -4.93 -6.85
C VAL A 16 -9.41 -4.01 -7.95
N GLY A 17 -10.21 -3.03 -7.53
CA GLY A 17 -10.81 -2.06 -8.46
C GLY A 17 -9.80 -1.12 -9.12
N ALA A 18 -10.28 -0.44 -10.16
CA ALA A 18 -9.53 0.59 -10.88
C ALA A 18 -9.03 1.68 -9.91
N GLY A 19 -7.77 2.08 -10.08
CA GLY A 19 -7.07 3.04 -9.22
C GLY A 19 -6.33 2.36 -8.07
N MET A 20 -6.95 1.40 -7.37
CA MET A 20 -6.24 0.65 -6.32
C MET A 20 -5.17 -0.28 -6.89
N ASN A 21 -5.46 -0.89 -8.03
CA ASN A 21 -4.49 -1.67 -8.81
C ASN A 21 -3.20 -0.89 -9.06
N ARG A 22 -3.32 0.35 -9.57
CA ARG A 22 -2.19 1.22 -9.87
C ARG A 22 -1.43 1.63 -8.60
N LYS A 23 -2.16 1.95 -7.51
CA LYS A 23 -1.52 2.26 -6.23
C LYS A 23 -0.67 1.10 -5.70
N LEU A 24 -1.14 -0.15 -5.82
CA LEU A 24 -0.37 -1.32 -5.40
C LEU A 24 0.86 -1.57 -6.27
N ILE A 25 0.74 -1.42 -7.59
CA ILE A 25 1.88 -1.58 -8.52
C ILE A 25 2.98 -0.56 -8.19
N GLU A 26 2.63 0.73 -8.05
CA GLU A 26 3.64 1.76 -7.78
C GLU A 26 4.22 1.65 -6.37
N ALA A 27 3.41 1.26 -5.37
CA ALA A 27 3.90 0.98 -4.03
C ALA A 27 4.93 -0.15 -4.04
N SER A 28 4.66 -1.22 -4.78
CA SER A 28 5.59 -2.33 -4.98
C SER A 28 6.90 -1.86 -5.64
N ASN A 29 6.80 -1.06 -6.70
CA ASN A 29 7.97 -0.53 -7.41
C ASN A 29 8.85 0.33 -6.48
N ALA A 30 8.24 1.17 -5.65
CA ALA A 30 8.97 1.99 -4.69
C ALA A 30 9.72 1.14 -3.66
N VAL A 31 9.09 0.08 -3.13
CA VAL A 31 9.74 -0.83 -2.18
C VAL A 31 10.90 -1.58 -2.83
N VAL A 32 10.70 -2.12 -4.05
CA VAL A 32 11.76 -2.78 -4.83
C VAL A 32 12.92 -1.82 -5.13
N SER A 33 12.63 -0.53 -5.26
CA SER A 33 13.63 0.53 -5.52
C SER A 33 14.37 1.01 -4.26
N GLY A 34 14.12 0.40 -3.10
CA GLY A 34 14.85 0.67 -1.85
C GLY A 34 14.08 1.44 -0.78
N VAL A 35 12.80 1.74 -1.00
CA VAL A 35 11.93 2.26 0.07
C VAL A 35 11.62 1.12 1.06
N GLY A 36 11.74 1.38 2.37
CA GLY A 36 11.51 0.33 3.38
C GLY A 36 10.05 -0.15 3.45
N GLU A 37 9.10 0.78 3.35
CA GLU A 37 7.67 0.50 3.45
C GLU A 37 6.86 1.59 2.74
N VAL A 38 5.73 1.21 2.13
CA VAL A 38 4.74 2.14 1.59
C VAL A 38 3.39 1.91 2.27
N ILE A 39 2.78 2.98 2.79
CA ILE A 39 1.46 2.92 3.42
C ILE A 39 0.45 3.67 2.56
N ILE A 40 -0.59 2.95 2.11
CA ILE A 40 -1.72 3.53 1.39
C ILE A 40 -2.87 3.68 2.38
N SER A 41 -3.13 4.91 2.84
CA SER A 41 -4.17 5.24 3.82
C SER A 41 -5.14 6.31 3.29
N SER A 42 -6.22 6.57 4.05
CA SER A 42 -7.19 7.60 3.75
C SER A 42 -6.69 8.97 4.19
N GLY A 43 -6.76 9.96 3.29
CA GLY A 43 -6.50 11.36 3.61
C GLY A 43 -7.73 12.13 4.12
N LEU A 44 -8.89 11.47 4.23
CA LEU A 44 -10.15 12.11 4.63
C LEU A 44 -10.47 11.97 6.12
N VAL A 45 -9.63 11.25 6.86
CA VAL A 45 -9.77 11.06 8.31
C VAL A 45 -9.08 12.19 9.08
N GLU A 46 -9.45 12.34 10.35
CA GLU A 46 -8.73 13.19 11.28
C GLU A 46 -7.31 12.65 11.52
N ASP A 47 -6.33 13.55 11.58
CA ASP A 47 -4.90 13.23 11.75
C ASP A 47 -4.40 12.09 10.82
N PRO A 48 -4.44 12.30 9.49
CA PRO A 48 -4.24 11.24 8.50
C PRO A 48 -2.83 10.63 8.52
N LEU A 49 -1.82 11.40 8.95
CA LEU A 49 -0.44 10.93 9.02
C LEU A 49 -0.25 9.94 10.17
N ASN A 50 -0.66 10.31 11.40
CA ASN A 50 -0.56 9.39 12.53
C ASN A 50 -1.48 8.19 12.32
N ASN A 51 -2.65 8.37 11.71
CA ASN A 51 -3.50 7.26 11.32
C ASN A 51 -2.75 6.27 10.40
N ALA A 52 -2.09 6.77 9.35
CA ALA A 52 -1.29 5.93 8.46
C ALA A 52 -0.13 5.23 9.19
N LEU A 53 0.67 5.96 9.98
CA LEU A 53 1.82 5.43 10.70
C LEU A 53 1.45 4.39 11.78
N ASN A 54 0.22 4.43 12.29
CA ASN A 54 -0.33 3.40 13.18
C ASN A 54 -0.78 2.13 12.43
N GLY A 55 -0.54 2.04 11.12
CA GLY A 55 -0.88 0.89 10.28
C GLY A 55 -2.35 0.85 9.86
N ASN A 56 -3.09 1.96 9.98
CA ASN A 56 -4.48 2.04 9.52
C ASN A 56 -4.51 2.34 8.02
N GLY A 57 -4.36 1.29 7.22
CA GLY A 57 -4.35 1.34 5.77
C GLY A 57 -3.90 0.02 5.18
N THR A 58 -3.43 0.06 3.94
CA THR A 58 -2.74 -1.06 3.30
C THR A 58 -1.24 -0.81 3.35
N VAL A 59 -0.51 -1.67 4.05
CA VAL A 59 0.95 -1.62 4.14
C VAL A 59 1.58 -2.51 3.07
N VAL A 60 2.52 -1.98 2.29
CA VAL A 60 3.29 -2.72 1.29
C VAL A 60 4.76 -2.73 1.69
N ARG A 61 5.35 -3.93 1.81
CA ARG A 61 6.76 -4.11 2.17
C ARG A 61 7.35 -5.40 1.56
N GLY A 62 8.67 -5.45 1.49
CA GLY A 62 9.45 -6.55 0.87
C GLY A 62 9.57 -7.76 1.78
#